data_AF-A0A6G3X518-F1
#
_entry.id   AF-A0A6G3X518-F1
#
_cell.length_a   1.000
_cell.length_b   1.000
_cell.length_c   1.000
_cell.angle_alpha   90.00
_cell.angle_beta   90.00
_cell.angle_gamma   90.00
#
_symmetry.space_group_name_H-M   'P 1'
#
loop_
_entity.id
_entity.type
_entity.pdbx_description
1 polymer ?
#
loop_
_entity_poly.entity_id
_entity_poly.type
_entity_poly.pdbx_seq_one_letter_code
_entity_poly.pdbx_strand_id
1 'polypeptide(L)' 'LDRILLTGFTPDRNGPLQSVEAFVDFAGRHAELGFTEIVIHSPIPDSVFDVDPKVFERIVTEAPAQLA' A
#
# COMPACT_ATOMS: atom_id res chain seq x y z
N LEU A 1 -5.46 14.78 14.79
CA LEU A 1 -5.04 15.11 13.42
C LEU A 1 -4.75 13.79 12.75
N ASP A 2 -5.48 13.48 11.69
CA ASP A 2 -5.24 12.27 10.91
C ASP A 2 -3.84 12.33 10.30
N ARG A 3 -3.17 11.17 10.28
CA ARG A 3 -1.85 11.03 9.70
C ARG A 3 -1.99 10.18 8.46
N ILE A 4 -2.03 10.86 7.31
CA ILE A 4 -2.26 10.26 6.00
C ILE A 4 -0.90 10.09 5.30
N LEU A 5 -0.57 8.87 4.86
CA LEU A 5 0.64 8.58 4.09
C LEU A 5 0.32 8.44 2.61
N LEU A 6 0.93 9.28 1.79
CA LEU A 6 0.93 9.10 0.33
C LEU A 6 2.15 8.25 -0.08
N THR A 7 1.89 7.08 -0.66
CA THR A 7 2.92 6.13 -1.11
C THR A 7 3.43 6.42 -2.53
N GLY A 8 4.44 5.69 -3.01
CA GLY A 8 5.00 5.85 -4.36
C GLY A 8 6.09 6.91 -4.51
N PHE A 9 6.22 7.83 -3.55
CA PHE A 9 7.23 8.90 -3.54
C PHE A 9 8.31 8.73 -2.44
N THR A 10 8.22 7.67 -1.64
CA THR A 10 9.26 7.25 -0.70
C THR A 10 10.20 6.22 -1.36
N PRO A 11 11.37 5.91 -0.77
CA PRO A 11 12.29 4.90 -1.32
C PRO A 11 11.64 3.54 -1.57
N ASP A 12 10.63 3.16 -0.80
CA ASP A 12 9.89 1.91 -0.97
C ASP A 12 9.13 1.84 -2.31
N ARG A 13 8.76 2.98 -2.92
CA ARG A 13 8.02 3.08 -4.19
C ARG A 13 6.83 2.09 -4.26
N ASN A 14 6.90 1.11 -5.17
CA ASN A 14 5.89 0.06 -5.39
C ASN A 14 6.16 -1.21 -4.55
N GLY A 15 7.17 -1.20 -3.69
CA GLY A 15 7.51 -2.30 -2.78
C GLY A 15 6.31 -2.83 -1.98
N PRO A 16 5.48 -1.96 -1.38
CA PRO A 16 4.27 -2.40 -0.68
C PRO A 16 3.21 -3.04 -1.59
N LEU A 17 3.28 -2.86 -2.91
CA LEU A 17 2.34 -3.42 -3.89
C LEU A 17 2.90 -4.66 -4.62
N GLN A 18 3.99 -5.27 -4.12
CA GLN A 18 4.55 -6.51 -4.70
C GLN A 18 3.78 -7.77 -4.26
N SER A 19 3.11 -7.74 -3.12
CA SER A 19 2.20 -8.79 -2.64
C SER A 19 1.24 -8.25 -1.58
N VAL A 20 0.24 -9.05 -1.19
CA VAL A 20 -0.69 -8.67 -0.09
C VAL A 20 0.07 -8.61 1.24
N GLU A 21 0.97 -9.55 1.49
CA GLU A 21 1.78 -9.63 2.71
C GLU A 21 2.72 -8.43 2.82
N ALA A 22 3.36 -8.04 1.71
CA ALA A 22 4.20 -6.84 1.68
C ALA A 22 3.41 -5.57 2.02
N PHE A 23 2.16 -5.48 1.57
CA PHE A 23 1.27 -4.38 1.91
C PHE A 23 0.88 -4.40 3.39
N VAL A 24 0.51 -5.57 3.93
CA VAL A 24 0.13 -5.72 5.35
C VAL A 24 1.29 -5.38 6.28
N ASP A 25 2.50 -5.87 5.99
CA ASP A 25 3.72 -5.55 6.74
C ASP A 25 4.04 -4.05 6.69
N PHE A 26 3.86 -3.42 5.54
CA PHE A 26 4.02 -1.97 5.39
C PHE A 26 2.97 -1.22 6.21
N ALA A 27 1.70 -1.59 6.08
CA ALA A 27 0.60 -0.92 6.76
C ALA A 27 0.68 -1.06 8.29
N GLY A 28 1.02 -2.24 8.80
CA GLY A 28 1.22 -2.48 10.23
C GLY A 28 2.31 -1.59 10.83
N ARG A 29 3.50 -1.53 10.20
CA ARG A 29 4.58 -0.65 10.66
C ARG A 29 4.20 0.83 10.65
N HIS A 30 3.40 1.27 9.67
CA HIS A 30 2.96 2.67 9.62
C HIS A 30 1.84 2.95 10.63
N ALA A 31 0.99 1.97 10.92
CA ALA A 31 0.02 2.07 12.00
C ALA A 31 0.71 2.22 13.38
N GLU A 32 1.80 1.49 13.63
CA GLU A 32 2.63 1.64 14.85
C GLU A 32 3.24 3.05 14.97
N LEU A 33 3.57 3.69 13.85
CA LEU A 33 4.02 5.10 13.81
C LEU A 33 2.86 6.10 13.94
N GLY A 34 1.62 5.62 13.96
CA GLY A 34 0.39 6.37 14.15
C GLY A 34 -0.21 6.97 12.89
N PHE A 35 0.15 6.46 11.71
CA PHE A 35 -0.61 6.73 10.48
C PHE A 35 -1.97 6.05 10.54
N THR A 36 -2.99 6.76 10.07
CA THR A 36 -4.38 6.32 10.09
C THR A 36 -4.90 5.97 8.70
N GLU A 37 -4.24 6.46 7.65
CA GLU A 37 -4.60 6.22 6.27
C GLU A 37 -3.36 6.04 5.39
N ILE A 38 -3.45 5.14 4.41
CA ILE A 38 -2.42 4.90 3.39
C ILE A 38 -3.07 5.06 2.02
N VAL A 39 -2.56 6.00 1.24
CA VAL A 39 -3.00 6.27 -0.12
C VAL A 39 -2.03 5.60 -1.09
N ILE A 40 -2.56 4.71 -1.93
CA ILE A 40 -1.83 4.01 -2.98
C ILE A 40 -2.28 4.46 -4.37
N HIS A 41 -1.35 4.41 -5.32
CA HIS A 41 -1.66 4.70 -6.72
C HIS A 41 -2.34 3.48 -7.37
N SER A 42 -3.39 3.75 -8.15
CA SER A 42 -3.92 2.74 -9.08
C SER A 42 -2.82 2.32 -10.06
N PRO A 43 -2.81 1.06 -10.53
CA PRO A 43 -1.89 0.62 -11.56
C PRO A 43 -2.01 1.49 -12.81
N ILE A 44 -0.87 1.95 -13.33
CA ILE A 44 -0.76 2.71 -14.59
C ILE A 44 0.34 2.06 -15.44
N PRO A 45 0.00 1.37 -16.54
CA PRO A 45 0.98 0.74 -17.43
C PRO A 45 2.00 1.74 -17.96
N ASP A 46 3.24 1.27 -18.17
CA ASP A 46 4.34 2.07 -18.73
C ASP A 46 4.70 3.31 -17.88
N SER A 47 4.53 3.21 -16.56
CA SER A 47 4.82 4.30 -15.62
C SER A 47 5.56 3.82 -14.37
N VAL A 48 5.93 4.76 -13.50
CA VAL A 48 6.50 4.42 -12.18
C VAL A 48 5.51 3.73 -11.25
N PHE A 49 4.22 3.69 -11.59
CA PHE A 49 3.15 3.01 -10.86
C PHE A 49 2.69 1.73 -11.56
N ASP A 50 3.50 1.20 -12.45
CA ASP A 50 3.23 -0.07 -13.12
C ASP A 50 3.43 -1.23 -12.11
N VAL A 51 2.31 -1.79 -11.67
CA VAL A 51 2.21 -2.90 -10.70
C VAL A 51 1.14 -3.87 -11.19
N ASP A 52 1.20 -5.13 -10.76
CA ASP A 52 0.20 -6.13 -11.16
C ASP A 52 -1.21 -5.72 -10.67
N PRO A 53 -2.17 -5.48 -11.57
CA PRO A 53 -3.54 -5.12 -11.19
C PRO A 53 -4.22 -6.15 -10.29
N LYS A 54 -3.87 -7.44 -10.41
CA LYS A 54 -4.41 -8.49 -9.55
C LYS A 54 -3.91 -8.36 -8.12
N VAL A 55 -2.64 -7.98 -7.93
CA VAL A 55 -2.10 -7.72 -6.58
C VAL A 55 -2.77 -6.50 -5.98
N PHE A 56 -2.95 -5.43 -6.76
CA PHE A 56 -3.69 -4.25 -6.32
C PHE A 56 -5.12 -4.59 -5.87
N GLU A 57 -5.89 -5.31 -6.68
CA GLU A 57 -7.26 -5.73 -6.35
C GLU A 57 -7.31 -6.58 -5.07
N ARG A 58 -6.37 -7.51 -4.92
CA ARG A 58 -6.25 -8.34 -3.71
C ARG A 58 -5.89 -7.51 -2.48
N ILE A 59 -5.01 -6.51 -2.59
CA ILE A 59 -4.72 -5.60 -1.49
C ILE A 59 -5.99 -4.89 -1.02
N VAL A 60 -6.75 -4.32 -1.95
CA VAL A 60 -7.98 -3.56 -1.64
C VAL A 60 -9.04 -4.44 -0.97
N THR A 61 -9.10 -5.73 -1.29
CA THR A 61 -10.15 -6.66 -0.81
C THR A 61 -9.74 -7.54 0.37
N GLU A 62 -8.45 -7.90 0.48
CA GLU A 62 -7.95 -8.87 1.48
C GLU A 62 -7.19 -8.21 2.64
N ALA A 63 -6.45 -7.13 2.40
CA ALA A 63 -5.61 -6.52 3.44
C ALA A 63 -6.40 -5.92 4.62
N PRO A 64 -7.56 -5.25 4.43
CA PRO A 64 -8.30 -4.67 5.56
C PRO A 64 -8.67 -5.68 6.65
N ALA A 65 -8.97 -6.93 6.28
CA ALA A 65 -9.31 -7.99 7.24
C ALA A 65 -8.11 -8.48 8.06
N GLN A 66 -6.89 -8.18 7.63
CA GLN A 66 -5.63 -8.62 8.27
C GLN A 66 -5.01 -7.55 9.17
N LEU A 67 -5.52 -6.31 9.11
CA LEU A 67 -5.01 -5.15 9.84
C LEU A 67 -5.89 -4.77 11.06
N ALA A 68 -6.87 -5.61 11.39
CA ALA A 68 -7.86 -5.40 12.46
C ALA A 68 -7.37 -5.87 13.84
#